data_AF-A0A101TTI2-F1
#
_entry.id   AF-A0A101TTI2-F1
#
_cell.length_a   1.000
_cell.length_b   1.000
_cell.length_c   1.000
_cell.angle_alpha   90.00
_cell.angle_beta   90.00
_cell.angle_gamma   90.00
#
_symmetry.space_group_name_H-M   'P 1'
#
loop_
_entity.id
_entity.type
_entity.pdbx_description
1 polymer ?
#
loop_
_entity_poly.entity_id
_entity_poly.type
_entity_poly.pdbx_seq_one_letter_code
_entity_poly.pdbx_strand_id
1 'polypeptide(L)'
;MVALAAAFGSLIAVGSPAAAADDHFWTRSCGSKYYAYADNYIAWTKKYSGGSCSGHAWVRVKLNGDWTKWYHASGKMTLNNDYGDIELSEHKGCADCKPYLLIP
;
A
#
# COMPACT_ATOMS: atom_id res chain seq x y z
N MET A 1 8.35 60.80 -17.98
CA MET A 1 7.48 59.59 -17.98
C MET A 1 8.11 58.65 -18.99
N VAL A 2 8.60 57.46 -18.64
CA VAL A 2 7.84 56.27 -18.22
C VAL A 2 8.82 55.33 -17.52
N ALA A 3 8.49 54.82 -16.32
CA ALA A 3 9.19 53.71 -15.71
C ALA A 3 8.42 52.42 -16.03
N LEU A 4 9.05 51.52 -16.79
CA LEU A 4 8.51 50.22 -17.17
C LEU A 4 8.78 49.23 -16.04
N ALA A 5 7.77 48.92 -15.22
CA ALA A 5 7.87 47.89 -14.21
C ALA A 5 7.57 46.52 -14.84
N ALA A 6 8.60 45.70 -15.04
CA ALA A 6 8.45 44.31 -15.46
C ALA A 6 8.07 43.45 -14.23
N ALA A 7 6.83 42.96 -14.20
CA ALA A 7 6.36 42.03 -13.18
C ALA A 7 6.79 40.60 -13.58
N PHE A 8 7.76 40.02 -12.87
CA PHE A 8 8.09 38.60 -12.97
C PHE A 8 7.06 37.80 -12.16
N GLY A 9 6.08 37.21 -12.84
CA GLY A 9 5.12 36.28 -12.22
C GLY A 9 5.82 34.96 -11.88
N SER A 10 5.90 34.64 -10.59
CA SER A 10 6.39 33.35 -10.11
C SER A 10 5.37 32.24 -10.45
N LEU A 11 5.74 31.35 -11.37
CA LEU A 11 5.02 30.10 -11.60
C LEU A 11 5.23 29.21 -10.36
N ILE A 12 4.19 29.06 -9.54
CA ILE A 12 4.18 28.07 -8.47
C ILE A 12 3.84 26.74 -9.14
N ALA A 13 4.86 25.92 -9.42
CA ALA A 13 4.67 24.54 -9.82
C ALA A 13 4.06 23.78 -8.63
N VAL A 14 2.76 23.51 -8.70
CA VAL A 14 2.12 22.54 -7.81
C VAL A 14 2.55 21.14 -8.27
N GLY A 15 3.65 20.64 -7.70
CA GLY A 15 3.99 19.23 -7.84
C GLY A 15 2.90 18.41 -7.17
N SER A 16 2.15 17.62 -7.93
CA SER A 16 1.29 16.58 -7.36
C SER A 16 2.16 15.66 -6.49
N PRO A 17 1.71 15.23 -5.31
CA PRO A 17 2.43 14.19 -4.58
C PRO A 17 2.49 12.97 -5.48
N ALA A 18 3.71 12.53 -5.84
CA ALA A 18 3.88 11.20 -6.37
C ALA A 18 3.39 10.24 -5.28
N ALA A 19 2.35 9.47 -5.57
CA ALA A 19 1.84 8.44 -4.67
C ALA A 19 3.03 7.54 -4.30
N ALA A 20 3.38 7.59 -3.02
CA ALA A 20 4.63 7.09 -2.49
C ALA A 20 4.32 5.77 -1.80
N ALA A 21 5.11 4.75 -2.13
CA ALA A 21 4.98 3.44 -1.54
C ALA A 21 4.83 3.51 -0.01
N ASP A 22 3.82 2.80 0.51
CA ASP A 22 3.50 2.72 1.92
C ASP A 22 3.73 1.29 2.43
N ASP A 23 4.16 1.19 3.68
CA ASP A 23 4.66 -0.06 4.22
C ASP A 23 4.36 -0.18 5.73
N HIS A 24 4.07 -1.41 6.18
CA HIS A 24 3.70 -1.65 7.57
C HIS A 24 4.20 -2.98 8.10
N PHE A 25 4.88 -2.93 9.25
CA PHE A 25 5.34 -4.10 9.98
C PHE A 25 4.51 -4.33 11.24
N TRP A 26 4.07 -5.57 11.45
CA TRP A 26 3.41 -5.95 12.70
C TRP A 26 3.82 -7.34 13.16
N THR A 27 3.68 -7.56 14.47
CA THR A 27 3.88 -8.87 15.09
C THR A 27 2.57 -9.30 15.73
N ARG A 28 2.11 -10.51 15.42
CA ARG A 28 0.95 -11.11 16.10
C ARG A 28 1.37 -11.64 17.48
N SER A 29 0.42 -11.80 18.38
CA SER A 29 0.66 -12.27 19.76
C SER A 29 1.42 -13.61 19.87
N CYS A 30 1.30 -14.49 18.87
CA CYS A 30 2.05 -15.74 18.73
C CYS A 30 3.53 -15.58 18.31
N GLY A 31 4.02 -14.35 18.16
CA GLY A 31 5.39 -14.02 17.73
C GLY A 31 5.63 -14.04 16.21
N SER A 32 4.66 -14.41 15.37
CA SER A 32 4.83 -14.35 13.91
C SER A 32 4.80 -12.91 13.41
N LYS A 33 5.83 -12.56 12.65
CA LYS A 33 6.04 -11.21 12.09
C LYS A 33 5.54 -11.15 10.66
N TYR A 34 4.97 -10.01 10.31
CA TYR A 34 4.43 -9.73 8.98
C TYR A 34 4.91 -8.38 8.50
N TYR A 35 5.01 -8.26 7.18
CA TYR A 35 5.31 -7.02 6.48
C TYR A 35 4.36 -6.88 5.31
N ALA A 36 3.67 -5.75 5.28
CA ALA A 36 2.85 -5.32 4.17
C ALA A 36 3.53 -4.16 3.45
N TYR A 37 3.32 -4.10 2.15
CA TYR A 37 3.82 -3.05 1.29
C TYR A 37 2.78 -2.83 0.20
N ALA A 38 2.61 -1.58 -0.19
CA ALA A 38 1.81 -1.18 -1.32
C ALA A 38 2.46 0.01 -2.03
N ASP A 39 2.49 -0.04 -3.34
CA ASP A 39 2.62 1.12 -4.21
C ASP A 39 1.48 1.06 -5.26
N ASN A 40 1.47 1.99 -6.22
CA ASN A 40 0.43 2.06 -7.24
C ASN A 40 0.34 0.83 -8.14
N TYR A 41 1.35 -0.03 -8.18
CA TYR A 41 1.46 -1.17 -9.10
C TYR A 41 1.48 -2.52 -8.39
N ILE A 42 1.96 -2.57 -7.14
CA ILE A 42 2.12 -3.81 -6.40
C ILE A 42 1.66 -3.65 -4.95
N ALA A 43 0.85 -4.60 -4.49
CA ALA A 43 0.56 -4.78 -3.08
C ALA A 43 0.90 -6.20 -2.65
N TRP A 44 1.61 -6.34 -1.54
CA TRP A 44 1.94 -7.66 -1.02
C TRP A 44 1.95 -7.71 0.50
N THR A 45 1.71 -8.91 1.01
CA THR A 45 1.90 -9.25 2.43
C THR A 45 2.87 -10.40 2.50
N LYS A 46 3.87 -10.29 3.37
CA LYS A 46 4.86 -11.33 3.66
C LYS A 46 4.78 -11.71 5.13
N LYS A 47 4.67 -12.99 5.39
CA LYS A 47 4.92 -13.62 6.69
C LYS A 47 6.39 -14.01 6.77
N TYR A 48 7.09 -13.60 7.82
CA TYR A 48 8.45 -14.04 8.07
C TYR A 48 8.47 -15.38 8.80
N SER A 49 9.59 -16.09 8.67
CA SER A 49 9.90 -17.24 9.52
C SER A 49 10.07 -16.76 10.97
N GLY A 50 9.61 -17.60 11.91
CA GLY A 50 9.56 -17.27 13.33
C GLY A 50 8.13 -17.07 13.84
N GLY A 51 7.89 -17.52 15.07
CA GLY A 51 6.58 -17.57 15.69
C GLY A 51 5.74 -18.78 15.27
N SER A 52 4.60 -18.96 15.96
CA SER A 52 3.77 -20.16 15.87
C SER A 52 2.37 -19.90 15.32
N CYS A 53 2.09 -18.71 14.78
CA CYS A 53 0.76 -18.44 14.25
C CYS A 53 0.43 -19.34 13.06
N SER A 54 -0.64 -20.10 13.22
CA SER A 54 -1.45 -20.54 12.10
C SER A 54 -1.96 -19.32 11.33
N GLY A 55 -1.89 -19.37 10.01
CA GLY A 55 -2.34 -18.29 9.14
C GLY A 55 -1.44 -18.02 7.96
N HIS A 56 -2.05 -17.47 6.92
CA HIS A 56 -1.44 -17.03 5.68
C HIS A 56 -1.16 -15.53 5.72
N ALA A 57 -0.35 -15.06 4.78
CA ALA A 57 -0.27 -13.66 4.41
C ALA A 57 -1.44 -13.34 3.46
N TRP A 58 -2.30 -12.40 3.84
CA TRP A 58 -3.48 -12.01 3.08
C TRP A 58 -3.33 -10.60 2.54
N VAL A 59 -3.85 -10.36 1.35
CA VAL A 59 -3.93 -9.04 0.72
C VAL A 59 -5.20 -8.94 -0.12
N ARG A 60 -5.80 -7.75 -0.15
CA ARG A 60 -6.76 -7.32 -1.17
C ARG A 60 -6.46 -5.88 -1.53
N VAL A 61 -6.77 -5.51 -2.76
CA VAL A 61 -6.59 -4.15 -3.29
C VAL A 61 -7.92 -3.56 -3.71
N LYS A 62 -8.00 -2.24 -3.67
CA LYS A 62 -9.08 -1.44 -4.21
C LYS A 62 -8.65 -0.88 -5.55
N LEU A 63 -9.41 -1.21 -6.59
CA LEU A 63 -9.15 -0.82 -7.98
C LEU A 63 -10.43 -0.22 -8.56
N ASN A 64 -10.34 0.97 -9.16
CA ASN A 64 -11.47 1.65 -9.80
C ASN A 64 -12.71 1.77 -8.87
N GLY A 65 -12.49 2.08 -7.59
CA GLY A 65 -13.53 2.20 -6.59
C GLY A 65 -13.99 0.89 -5.92
N ASP A 66 -13.60 -0.28 -6.45
CA ASP A 66 -14.08 -1.58 -5.97
C ASP A 66 -12.98 -2.40 -5.28
N TRP A 67 -13.37 -3.09 -4.21
CA TRP A 67 -12.47 -4.03 -3.53
C TRP A 67 -12.45 -5.37 -4.24
N THR A 68 -11.24 -5.84 -4.54
CA THR A 68 -11.01 -7.24 -4.92
C THR A 68 -11.37 -8.20 -3.77
N LYS A 69 -11.56 -9.48 -4.12
CA LYS A 69 -11.64 -10.55 -3.11
C LYS A 69 -10.32 -10.64 -2.34
N TRP A 70 -10.38 -11.28 -1.17
CA TRP A 70 -9.19 -11.61 -0.42
C TRP A 70 -8.36 -12.70 -1.11
N TYR A 71 -7.06 -12.44 -1.28
CA TYR A 71 -6.08 -13.43 -1.72
C TYR A 71 -5.08 -13.73 -0.61
N HIS A 72 -4.52 -14.93 -0.63
CA HIS A 72 -3.61 -15.35 0.42
C HIS A 72 -2.61 -16.43 0.00
N ALA A 73 -1.48 -16.47 0.69
CA ALA A 73 -0.47 -17.51 0.56
C ALA A 73 0.23 -17.76 1.91
N SER A 74 0.77 -18.96 2.12
CA SER A 74 1.39 -19.33 3.40
C SER A 74 2.61 -18.47 3.78
N GLY A 75 3.35 -17.98 2.80
CA GLY A 75 4.55 -17.15 2.99
C GLY A 75 4.37 -15.70 2.53
N LYS A 76 4.38 -15.47 1.22
CA LYS A 76 4.16 -14.15 0.62
C LYS A 76 3.01 -14.21 -0.38
N MET A 77 2.05 -13.32 -0.25
CA MET A 77 1.02 -13.10 -1.26
C MET A 77 1.28 -11.75 -1.91
N THR A 78 1.30 -11.75 -3.25
CA THR A 78 1.55 -10.56 -4.06
C THR A 78 0.40 -10.39 -5.04
N LEU A 79 -0.09 -9.18 -5.16
CA LEU A 79 -0.97 -8.73 -6.24
C LEU A 79 -0.21 -7.66 -7.02
N ASN A 80 0.10 -7.98 -8.27
CA ASN A 80 0.54 -6.99 -9.25
C ASN A 80 -0.71 -6.52 -10.00
N ASN A 81 -0.83 -5.24 -10.30
CA ASN A 81 -1.89 -4.77 -11.18
C ASN A 81 -1.32 -4.38 -12.54
N ASP A 82 -1.71 -5.13 -13.58
CA ASP A 82 -1.44 -4.80 -14.97
C ASP A 82 -2.51 -3.87 -15.57
N TYR A 83 -3.59 -3.54 -14.82
CA TYR A 83 -4.82 -2.95 -15.36
C TYR A 83 -5.25 -1.62 -14.70
N GLY A 84 -4.42 -1.02 -13.84
CA GLY A 84 -4.69 0.29 -13.23
C GLY A 84 -3.87 0.56 -11.97
N ASP A 85 -3.97 1.78 -11.44
CA ASP A 85 -3.29 2.13 -10.19
C ASP A 85 -4.07 1.55 -8.99
N ILE A 86 -3.35 1.01 -8.02
CA ILE A 86 -3.90 0.58 -6.74
C ILE A 86 -4.28 1.83 -5.94
N GLU A 87 -5.55 1.99 -5.59
CA GLU A 87 -6.02 3.14 -4.80
C GLU A 87 -5.72 2.96 -3.31
N LEU A 88 -5.96 1.74 -2.82
CA LEU A 88 -5.81 1.34 -1.43
C LEU A 88 -5.52 -0.16 -1.39
N SER A 89 -4.87 -0.60 -0.32
CA SER A 89 -4.70 -2.02 -0.06
C SER A 89 -4.94 -2.37 1.41
N GLU A 90 -5.47 -3.56 1.63
CA GLU A 90 -5.65 -4.10 2.97
C GLU A 90 -4.87 -5.40 3.15
N HIS A 91 -4.26 -5.54 4.32
CA HIS A 91 -3.31 -6.60 4.63
C HIS A 91 -3.63 -7.23 5.99
N LYS A 92 -3.56 -8.57 6.08
CA LYS A 92 -3.75 -9.27 7.36
C LYS A 92 -2.96 -10.56 7.45
N GLY A 93 -2.72 -11.00 8.69
CA GLY A 93 -1.93 -12.21 9.00
C GLY A 93 -2.76 -13.43 9.40
N CYS A 94 -4.10 -13.36 9.33
CA CYS A 94 -5.02 -14.49 9.47
C CYS A 94 -6.36 -14.19 8.82
N ALA A 95 -7.21 -15.22 8.63
CA ALA A 95 -8.51 -15.07 7.98
C ALA A 95 -9.40 -14.05 8.69
N ASP A 96 -9.46 -14.10 10.02
CA ASP A 96 -10.38 -13.28 10.84
C ASP A 96 -9.67 -12.14 11.60
N CYS A 97 -8.42 -11.85 11.25
CA CYS A 97 -7.65 -10.78 11.86
C CYS A 97 -8.12 -9.41 11.36
N LYS A 98 -8.03 -8.39 12.22
CA LYS A 98 -8.19 -6.99 11.81
C LYS A 98 -7.20 -6.67 10.67
N PRO A 99 -7.65 -6.09 9.55
CA PRO A 99 -6.77 -5.67 8.48
C PRO A 99 -6.05 -4.36 8.80
N TYR A 100 -4.88 -4.19 8.20
CA TYR A 100 -4.15 -2.92 8.11
C TYR A 100 -4.38 -2.33 6.72
N LEU A 101 -4.77 -1.06 6.68
CA LEU A 101 -4.95 -0.30 5.45
C LEU A 101 -3.63 0.40 5.11
N LEU A 102 -3.19 0.31 3.87
CA LEU A 102 -2.07 1.07 3.31
C LEU A 102 -2.58 1.96 2.18
N ILE A 103 -1.94 3.12 2.02
CA ILE A 103 -2.25 4.11 0.99
C ILE A 103 -1.00 4.27 0.10
N PRO A 104 -0.98 3.66 -1.09
CA PRO A 104 0.18 3.68 -1.98
C PRO A 104 0.54 5.05 -2.58
#